data_AF-A0A346XTK9-F1
#
_entry.id   AF-A0A346XTK9-F1
#
_cell.length_a   1.000
_cell.length_b   1.000
_cell.length_c   1.000
_cell.angle_alpha   90.00
_cell.angle_beta   90.00
_cell.angle_gamma   90.00
#
_symmetry.space_group_name_H-M   'P 1'
#
loop_
_entity.id
_entity.type
_entity.pdbx_description
1 polymer ?
#
loop_
_entity_poly.entity_id
_entity_poly.type
_entity_poly.pdbx_seq_one_letter_code
_entity_poly.pdbx_strand_id
1 'polypeptide(L)'
;MSTMTPRSDDGAIKPLEKAPVPHRQRPKMWVRDFYGTAMGKKYVMALTGIIGLGFIVMHAVGNLHVFEGAEKFTEYGEGLRDLGEPLVPRTFLLWLGRLGLLGALVGHVHAAYSLTLMNRKKRPVAYQAPREYIAADYASRTMIYTGTIVLAFILFHLADLTWGLANPDYVRGAITNNLVASLSRIPVAIFYLVAVLALGMHIFHGTWSLFQTMGWSSKRFNPWRRYLAIGLAVVVTSINLTYPLGTMFGVIDCGEECEAIAEEFSAE
;
A
#
# COMPACT_ATOMS: atom_id res chain seq x y z
N MET A 1 11.96 8.39 72.41
CA MET A 1 10.60 8.67 71.89
C MET A 1 10.20 7.46 71.05
N SER A 2 9.39 6.57 71.63
CA SER A 2 8.97 5.29 71.05
C SER A 2 8.09 5.50 69.82
N THR A 3 8.32 4.72 68.77
CA THR A 3 7.42 4.61 67.62
C THR A 3 6.11 3.96 68.06
N MET A 4 5.05 4.76 68.12
CA MET A 4 3.70 4.35 68.49
C MET A 4 3.07 3.59 67.31
N THR A 5 2.86 2.29 67.44
CA THR A 5 2.06 1.50 66.50
C THR A 5 0.57 1.84 66.70
N PRO A 6 -0.19 2.13 65.63
CA PRO A 6 -1.62 2.44 65.75
C PRO A 6 -2.42 1.20 66.16
N ARG A 7 -3.12 1.29 67.30
CA ARG A 7 -4.07 0.28 67.81
C ARG A 7 -5.50 0.66 67.41
N SER A 8 -6.36 -0.31 67.13
CA SER A 8 -7.81 -0.09 67.03
C SER A 8 -8.45 0.00 68.43
N ASP A 9 -9.65 0.57 68.51
CA ASP A 9 -10.37 0.86 69.76
C ASP A 9 -10.73 -0.38 70.61
N ASP A 10 -10.56 -1.58 70.06
CA ASP A 10 -10.77 -2.89 70.70
C ASP A 10 -9.48 -3.56 71.21
N GLY A 11 -8.33 -2.88 71.12
CA GLY A 11 -7.04 -3.38 71.63
C GLY A 11 -6.39 -4.47 70.77
N ALA A 12 -7.01 -4.86 69.65
CA ALA A 12 -6.47 -5.84 68.71
C ALA A 12 -5.35 -5.24 67.84
N ILE A 13 -4.33 -6.05 67.52
CA ILE A 13 -3.29 -5.67 66.56
C ILE A 13 -3.92 -5.69 65.17
N LYS A 14 -4.02 -4.54 64.50
CA LYS A 14 -4.45 -4.48 63.09
C LYS A 14 -3.55 -5.40 62.26
N PRO A 15 -4.11 -6.34 61.48
CA PRO A 15 -3.31 -7.12 60.53
C PRO A 15 -2.56 -6.17 59.61
N LEU A 16 -1.24 -6.36 59.49
CA LEU A 16 -0.44 -5.61 58.53
C LEU A 16 -1.08 -5.77 57.15
N GLU A 17 -1.48 -4.65 56.55
CA GLU A 17 -2.00 -4.61 55.19
C GLU A 17 -0.95 -5.27 54.29
N LYS A 18 -1.33 -6.38 53.64
CA LYS A 18 -0.40 -7.15 52.82
C LYS A 18 0.17 -6.22 51.76
N ALA A 19 1.50 -6.04 51.80
CA ALA A 19 2.20 -5.25 50.80
C ALA A 19 1.77 -5.73 49.39
N PRO A 20 1.45 -4.81 48.46
CA PRO A 20 1.00 -5.19 47.13
C PRO A 20 2.04 -6.11 46.49
N VAL A 21 1.58 -7.30 46.08
CA VAL A 21 2.44 -8.29 45.42
C VAL A 21 3.01 -7.64 44.17
N PRO A 22 4.35 -7.52 44.03
CA PRO A 22 4.95 -6.89 42.86
C PRO A 22 4.50 -7.67 41.63
N HIS A 23 3.75 -6.99 40.76
CA HIS A 23 3.24 -7.58 39.54
C HIS A 23 4.45 -7.99 38.70
N ARG A 24 4.61 -9.29 38.45
CA ARG A 24 5.72 -9.84 37.66
C ARG A 24 5.69 -9.14 36.29
N GLN A 25 6.61 -8.22 36.05
CA GLN A 25 6.65 -7.48 34.79
C GLN A 25 6.89 -8.48 33.67
N ARG A 26 5.91 -8.61 32.76
CA ARG A 26 6.05 -9.48 31.59
C ARG A 26 7.32 -9.08 30.83
N PRO A 27 8.11 -10.04 30.32
CA PRO A 27 9.31 -9.73 29.56
C PRO A 27 8.91 -8.83 28.38
N LYS A 28 9.46 -7.61 28.34
CA LYS A 28 9.19 -6.62 27.32
C LYS A 28 9.77 -7.12 26.00
N MET A 29 8.91 -7.53 25.08
CA MET A 29 9.34 -7.82 23.71
C MET A 29 9.41 -6.47 22.99
N TRP A 30 10.56 -5.79 23.10
CA TRP A 30 10.74 -4.40 22.67
C TRP A 30 10.15 -4.08 21.28
N VAL A 31 10.32 -4.97 20.29
CA VAL A 31 9.77 -4.82 18.94
C VAL A 31 8.23 -4.87 18.94
N ARG A 32 7.64 -5.86 19.63
CA ARG A 32 6.19 -6.00 19.73
C ARG A 32 5.57 -4.83 20.49
N ASP A 33 6.22 -4.41 21.57
CA ASP A 33 5.76 -3.33 22.42
C ASP A 33 5.85 -1.98 21.68
N PHE A 34 6.91 -1.75 20.90
CA PHE A 34 7.05 -0.59 20.03
C PHE A 34 5.97 -0.58 18.92
N TYR A 35 5.76 -1.70 18.24
CA TYR A 35 4.69 -1.81 17.23
C TYR A 35 3.29 -1.62 17.83
N GLY A 36 3.11 -1.98 19.11
CA GLY A 36 1.89 -1.70 19.86
C GLY A 36 1.52 -0.22 19.90
N THR A 37 2.50 0.68 19.81
CA THR A 37 2.30 2.13 19.85
C THR A 37 1.73 2.70 18.53
N ALA A 38 1.19 3.92 18.60
CA ALA A 38 0.77 4.65 17.40
C ALA A 38 1.96 5.06 16.51
N MET A 39 3.13 5.33 17.11
CA MET A 39 4.32 5.70 16.35
C MET A 39 4.90 4.52 15.59
N GLY A 40 5.03 3.35 16.24
CA GLY A 40 5.51 2.13 15.57
C GLY A 40 4.69 1.77 14.34
N LYS A 41 3.36 1.91 14.41
CA LYS A 41 2.48 1.69 13.25
C LYS A 41 2.67 2.71 12.14
N LYS A 42 2.88 3.99 12.47
CA LYS A 42 3.18 5.03 11.47
C LYS A 42 4.50 4.77 10.76
N TYR A 43 5.53 4.30 11.47
CA TYR A 43 6.80 3.90 10.86
C TYR A 43 6.64 2.71 9.92
N VAL A 44 5.90 1.66 10.33
CA VAL A 44 5.61 0.52 9.44
C VAL A 44 4.84 0.97 8.20
N MET A 45 3.80 1.79 8.37
CA MET A 45 3.04 2.35 7.25
C MET A 45 3.93 3.17 6.31
N ALA A 46 4.84 4.00 6.84
CA ALA A 46 5.75 4.81 6.04
C ALA A 46 6.75 3.95 5.25
N LEU A 47 7.41 2.99 5.91
CA LEU A 47 8.39 2.11 5.28
C LEU A 47 7.75 1.26 4.18
N THR A 48 6.61 0.64 4.47
CA THR A 48 5.86 -0.15 3.48
C THR A 48 5.31 0.72 2.35
N GLY A 49 4.93 1.96 2.64
CA GLY A 49 4.53 2.94 1.63
C GLY A 49 5.68 3.34 0.69
N ILE A 50 6.91 3.46 1.18
CA ILE A 50 8.10 3.70 0.33
C ILE A 50 8.34 2.52 -0.60
N ILE A 51 8.28 1.29 -0.07
CA ILE A 51 8.44 0.06 -0.87
C ILE A 51 7.36 0.01 -1.97
N GLY A 52 6.09 0.24 -1.60
CA GLY A 52 4.98 0.26 -2.54
C GLY A 52 5.11 1.35 -3.60
N LEU A 53 5.51 2.57 -3.22
CA LEU A 53 5.73 3.67 -4.15
C LEU A 53 6.87 3.37 -5.13
N GLY A 54 7.98 2.83 -4.64
CA GLY A 54 9.10 2.42 -5.49
C GLY A 54 8.67 1.35 -6.50
N PHE A 55 7.89 0.36 -6.06
CA PHE A 55 7.33 -0.64 -6.96
C PHE A 55 6.40 -0.04 -7.99
N ILE A 56 5.45 0.83 -7.61
CA ILE A 56 4.51 1.44 -8.56
C ILE A 56 5.26 2.24 -9.63
N VAL A 57 6.32 2.97 -9.27
CA VAL A 57 7.14 3.70 -10.24
C VAL A 57 7.84 2.73 -11.19
N MET A 58 8.54 1.72 -10.68
CA MET A 58 9.23 0.75 -11.54
C MET A 58 8.26 -0.06 -12.40
N HIS A 59 7.10 -0.43 -11.85
CA HIS A 59 6.04 -1.13 -12.55
C HIS A 59 5.45 -0.28 -13.66
N ALA A 60 5.18 1.00 -13.41
CA ALA A 60 4.74 1.94 -14.44
C ALA A 60 5.79 2.10 -15.55
N VAL A 61 7.08 2.23 -15.19
CA VAL A 61 8.15 2.32 -16.19
C VAL A 61 8.25 1.04 -17.02
N GLY A 62 8.22 -0.14 -16.39
CA GLY A 62 8.24 -1.42 -17.11
C GLY A 62 7.03 -1.60 -18.03
N ASN A 63 5.85 -1.14 -17.61
CA ASN A 63 4.64 -1.20 -18.44
C ASN A 63 4.68 -0.22 -19.63
N LEU A 64 5.58 0.76 -19.67
CA LEU A 64 5.74 1.61 -20.87
C LEU A 64 6.22 0.82 -22.09
N HIS A 65 6.89 -0.32 -21.89
CA HIS A 65 7.29 -1.22 -22.99
C HIS A 65 6.09 -1.73 -23.81
N VAL A 66 4.85 -1.63 -23.31
CA VAL A 66 3.64 -1.92 -24.10
C VAL A 66 3.54 -1.04 -25.36
N PHE A 67 4.08 0.18 -25.33
CA PHE A 67 4.08 1.09 -26.47
C PHE A 67 5.20 0.79 -27.49
N GLU A 68 6.11 -0.12 -27.17
CA GLU A 68 7.21 -0.53 -28.05
C GLU A 68 6.86 -1.76 -28.92
N GLY A 69 5.72 -2.42 -28.66
CA GLY A 69 5.29 -3.62 -29.36
C GLY A 69 5.18 -4.84 -28.45
N ALA A 70 4.50 -5.89 -28.93
CA ALA A 70 4.20 -7.08 -28.14
C ALA A 70 5.45 -7.91 -27.83
N GLU A 71 6.38 -8.02 -28.78
CA GLU A 71 7.66 -8.69 -28.63
C GLU A 71 8.50 -8.02 -27.54
N LYS A 72 8.71 -6.70 -27.62
CA LYS A 72 9.52 -5.96 -26.62
C LYS A 72 8.93 -6.02 -25.22
N PHE A 73 7.61 -5.96 -25.11
CA PHE A 73 6.97 -6.10 -23.82
C PHE A 73 7.12 -7.52 -23.24
N THR A 74 7.04 -8.54 -24.10
CA THR A 74 7.24 -9.94 -23.71
C THR A 74 8.69 -10.21 -23.34
N GLU A 75 9.66 -9.74 -24.12
CA GLU A 75 11.10 -9.82 -23.86
C GLU A 75 11.44 -9.19 -22.50
N TYR A 76 10.89 -8.01 -22.19
CA TYR A 76 11.06 -7.39 -20.89
C TYR A 76 10.49 -8.27 -19.75
N GLY A 77 9.30 -8.85 -19.95
CA GLY A 77 8.66 -9.74 -18.99
C GLY A 77 9.47 -11.01 -18.71
N GLU A 78 10.00 -11.64 -19.76
CA GLU A 78 10.89 -12.80 -19.67
C GLU A 78 12.24 -12.44 -19.06
N GLY A 79 12.84 -11.32 -19.44
CA GLY A 79 14.09 -10.83 -18.86
C GLY A 79 14.00 -10.57 -17.34
N LEU A 80 12.83 -10.18 -16.84
CA LEU A 80 12.58 -10.11 -15.40
C LEU A 80 12.62 -11.49 -14.73
N ARG A 81 12.19 -12.56 -15.41
CA ARG A 81 12.24 -13.94 -14.90
C ARG A 81 13.68 -14.44 -14.83
N ASP A 82 14.51 -14.03 -15.77
CA ASP A 82 15.91 -14.48 -15.86
C ASP A 82 16.86 -13.57 -15.06
N LEU A 83 16.31 -12.59 -14.33
CA LEU A 83 17.09 -11.63 -13.57
C LEU A 83 17.93 -12.33 -12.49
N GLY A 84 19.25 -12.20 -12.63
CA GLY A 84 20.23 -12.79 -11.71
C GLY A 84 20.75 -14.16 -12.15
N GLU A 85 20.34 -14.68 -13.31
CA GLU A 85 20.96 -15.87 -13.88
C GLU A 85 22.41 -15.60 -14.34
N PRO A 86 23.32 -16.59 -14.22
CA PRO A 86 23.15 -17.92 -13.59
C PRO A 86 23.41 -17.91 -12.06
N LEU A 87 23.62 -16.74 -11.43
CA LEU A 87 23.97 -16.64 -10.00
C LEU A 87 22.84 -17.15 -9.08
N VAL A 88 21.59 -16.93 -9.45
CA VAL A 88 20.40 -17.45 -8.78
C VAL A 88 19.46 -18.09 -9.81
N PRO A 89 18.60 -19.05 -9.41
CA PRO A 89 17.68 -19.71 -10.33
C PRO A 89 16.68 -18.74 -10.97
N ARG A 90 16.19 -19.09 -12.17
CA ARG A 90 15.08 -18.41 -12.83
C ARG A 90 13.94 -18.13 -11.87
N THR A 91 13.35 -16.95 -11.98
CA THR A 91 12.25 -16.40 -11.18
C THR A 91 12.55 -16.13 -9.71
N PHE A 92 13.74 -16.48 -9.19
CA PHE A 92 14.04 -16.35 -7.76
C PHE A 92 13.91 -14.90 -7.27
N LEU A 93 14.55 -13.94 -7.96
CA LEU A 93 14.46 -12.52 -7.59
C LEU A 93 13.03 -11.97 -7.75
N LEU A 94 12.28 -12.45 -8.74
CA LEU A 94 10.87 -12.06 -8.89
C LEU A 94 10.02 -12.55 -7.72
N TRP A 95 10.21 -13.78 -7.28
CA TRP A 95 9.47 -14.30 -6.12
C TRP A 95 9.84 -13.57 -4.83
N LEU A 96 11.12 -13.25 -4.64
CA LEU A 96 11.55 -12.42 -3.53
C LEU A 96 10.86 -11.04 -3.55
N GLY A 97 10.83 -10.40 -4.72
CA GLY A 97 10.10 -9.15 -4.94
C GLY A 97 8.61 -9.28 -4.62
N ARG A 98 7.93 -10.31 -5.17
CA ARG A 98 6.50 -10.58 -4.93
C ARG A 98 6.18 -10.78 -3.45
N LEU A 99 6.96 -11.61 -2.76
CA LEU A 99 6.77 -11.86 -1.31
C LEU A 99 7.05 -10.60 -0.49
N GLY A 100 8.09 -9.84 -0.85
CA GLY A 100 8.40 -8.55 -0.24
C GLY A 100 7.26 -7.54 -0.40
N LEU A 101 6.68 -7.43 -1.60
CA LEU A 101 5.56 -6.54 -1.88
C LEU A 101 4.27 -6.97 -1.20
N LEU A 102 3.99 -8.28 -1.17
CA LEU A 102 2.84 -8.80 -0.42
C LEU A 102 2.98 -8.49 1.07
N GLY A 103 4.17 -8.73 1.64
CA GLY A 103 4.48 -8.38 3.03
C GLY A 103 4.34 -6.88 3.30
N ALA A 104 4.82 -6.03 2.39
CA ALA A 104 4.69 -4.59 2.49
C ALA A 104 3.22 -4.15 2.43
N LEU A 105 2.43 -4.68 1.49
CA LEU A 105 1.00 -4.39 1.35
C LEU A 105 0.22 -4.79 2.61
N VAL A 106 0.42 -6.01 3.11
CA VAL A 106 -0.22 -6.50 4.34
C VAL A 106 0.17 -5.63 5.53
N GLY A 107 1.46 -5.32 5.67
CA GLY A 107 1.96 -4.44 6.74
C GLY A 107 1.36 -3.03 6.65
N HIS A 108 1.24 -2.48 5.45
CA HIS A 108 0.65 -1.18 5.17
C HIS A 108 -0.83 -1.12 5.57
N VAL A 109 -1.62 -2.08 5.06
CA VAL A 109 -3.07 -2.18 5.33
C VAL A 109 -3.31 -2.44 6.81
N HIS A 110 -2.56 -3.35 7.44
CA HIS A 110 -2.72 -3.66 8.85
C HIS A 110 -2.40 -2.45 9.74
N ALA A 111 -1.32 -1.71 9.44
CA ALA A 111 -0.99 -0.48 10.14
C ALA A 111 -2.08 0.60 9.95
N ALA A 112 -2.61 0.75 8.73
CA ALA A 112 -3.68 1.69 8.41
C ALA A 112 -4.97 1.39 9.16
N TYR A 113 -5.41 0.14 9.12
CA TYR A 113 -6.59 -0.33 9.81
C TYR A 113 -6.45 -0.16 11.32
N SER A 114 -5.31 -0.58 11.88
CA SER A 114 -5.02 -0.44 13.31
C SER A 114 -5.02 1.03 13.77
N LEU A 115 -4.40 1.95 13.02
CA LEU A 115 -4.41 3.38 13.33
C LEU A 115 -5.82 3.97 13.25
N THR A 116 -6.60 3.57 12.24
CA THR A 116 -8.00 3.98 12.09
C THR A 116 -8.84 3.54 13.29
N LEU A 117 -8.71 2.30 13.74
CA LEU A 117 -9.38 1.80 14.94
C LEU A 117 -8.94 2.54 16.21
N MET A 118 -7.64 2.83 16.37
CA MET A 118 -7.15 3.60 17.52
C MET A 118 -7.71 5.02 17.55
N ASN A 119 -7.77 5.68 16.39
CA ASN A 119 -8.33 7.01 16.27
C ASN A 119 -9.84 7.01 16.56
N ARG A 120 -10.57 5.97 16.14
CA ARG A 120 -12.00 5.83 16.42
C ARG A 120 -12.28 5.55 17.91
N LYS A 121 -11.51 4.67 18.56
CA LYS A 121 -11.65 4.37 20.00
C LYS A 121 -11.38 5.58 20.90
N LYS A 122 -10.53 6.51 20.46
CA LYS A 122 -10.23 7.76 21.18
C LYS A 122 -11.29 8.85 20.98
N ARG A 123 -12.37 8.58 20.22
CA ARG A 123 -13.43 9.54 19.88
C ARG A 123 -14.82 9.02 20.29
N PRO A 124 -15.17 9.03 21.60
CA PRO A 124 -16.48 8.56 22.07
C PRO A 124 -17.63 9.57 21.88
N VAL A 125 -17.37 10.86 21.60
CA VAL A 125 -18.41 11.87 21.37
C VAL A 125 -18.21 12.53 20.00
N ALA A 126 -19.26 12.55 19.17
CA ALA A 126 -19.27 13.25 17.89
C ALA A 126 -19.18 14.77 18.12
N TYR A 127 -18.40 15.48 17.29
CA TYR A 127 -18.20 16.93 17.44
C TYR A 127 -19.53 17.70 17.39
N GLN A 128 -19.80 18.47 18.44
CA GLN A 128 -21.03 19.24 18.66
C GLN A 128 -21.06 20.61 17.92
N ALA A 129 -20.10 20.89 17.03
CA ALA A 129 -20.05 22.17 16.30
C ALA A 129 -19.66 21.97 14.83
N PRO A 130 -20.32 22.67 13.88
CA PRO A 130 -19.88 22.71 12.48
C PRO A 130 -18.51 23.41 12.44
N ARG A 131 -17.47 22.67 12.06
CA ARG A 131 -16.11 23.18 12.00
C ARG A 131 -15.81 23.78 10.63
N GLU A 132 -15.12 24.90 10.65
CA GLU A 132 -14.40 25.44 9.50
C GLU A 132 -13.34 24.41 9.05
N TYR A 133 -13.48 23.93 7.80
CA TYR A 133 -12.71 22.80 7.30
C TYR A 133 -11.28 23.22 6.94
N ILE A 134 -10.35 23.09 7.89
CA ILE A 134 -8.92 23.20 7.59
C ILE A 134 -8.54 22.06 6.64
N ALA A 135 -7.86 22.35 5.52
CA ALA A 135 -7.52 21.39 4.46
C ALA A 135 -6.87 20.06 4.93
N ALA A 136 -6.22 20.07 6.10
CA ALA A 136 -5.66 18.88 6.74
C ALA A 136 -6.72 17.83 7.18
N ASP A 137 -7.95 18.26 7.49
CA ASP A 137 -9.05 17.38 7.89
C ASP A 137 -9.71 16.71 6.68
N TYR A 138 -9.78 17.40 5.53
CA TYR A 138 -10.32 16.82 4.28
C TYR A 138 -9.39 15.72 3.73
N ALA A 139 -8.09 16.00 3.65
CA ALA A 139 -7.07 15.05 3.20
C ALA A 139 -7.03 13.76 4.04
N SER A 140 -7.27 13.88 5.35
CA SER A 140 -7.30 12.72 6.26
C SER A 140 -8.58 11.88 6.11
N ARG A 141 -9.71 12.49 5.71
CA ARG A 141 -10.98 11.81 5.50
C ARG A 141 -11.04 11.07 4.17
N THR A 142 -10.44 11.61 3.12
CA THR A 142 -10.40 10.95 1.80
C THR A 142 -9.48 9.73 1.77
N MET A 143 -8.43 9.69 2.61
CA MET A 143 -7.44 8.60 2.64
C MET A 143 -7.99 7.21 2.91
N ILE A 144 -9.04 7.06 3.74
CA ILE A 144 -9.65 5.75 3.96
C ILE A 144 -10.40 5.26 2.71
N TYR A 145 -11.06 6.17 2.00
CA TYR A 145 -11.80 5.85 0.78
C TYR A 145 -10.83 5.52 -0.36
N THR A 146 -9.84 6.39 -0.62
CA THR A 146 -8.85 6.14 -1.67
C THR A 146 -8.04 4.89 -1.38
N GLY A 147 -7.63 4.65 -0.12
CA GLY A 147 -6.93 3.42 0.27
C GLY A 147 -7.78 2.16 0.09
N THR A 148 -9.08 2.22 0.37
CA THR A 148 -10.00 1.08 0.16
C THR A 148 -10.21 0.81 -1.33
N ILE A 149 -10.37 1.85 -2.15
CA ILE A 149 -10.47 1.72 -3.61
C ILE A 149 -9.18 1.12 -4.19
N VAL A 150 -8.02 1.61 -3.75
CA VAL A 150 -6.71 1.07 -4.18
C VAL A 150 -6.54 -0.39 -3.76
N LEU A 151 -6.98 -0.78 -2.56
CA LEU A 151 -6.93 -2.17 -2.14
C LEU A 151 -7.82 -3.07 -3.01
N ALA A 152 -9.06 -2.63 -3.29
CA ALA A 152 -9.96 -3.35 -4.19
C ALA A 152 -9.37 -3.45 -5.60
N PHE A 153 -8.75 -2.37 -6.07
CA PHE A 153 -8.04 -2.33 -7.34
C PHE A 153 -6.89 -3.33 -7.40
N ILE A 154 -6.03 -3.41 -6.39
CA ILE A 154 -4.92 -4.37 -6.36
C ILE A 154 -5.44 -5.80 -6.43
N LEU A 155 -6.48 -6.14 -5.66
CA LEU A 155 -7.08 -7.48 -5.69
C LEU A 155 -7.66 -7.81 -7.07
N PHE A 156 -8.41 -6.88 -7.66
CA PHE A 156 -8.94 -7.05 -9.01
C PHE A 156 -7.83 -7.17 -10.05
N HIS A 157 -6.83 -6.28 -10.00
CA HIS A 157 -5.69 -6.25 -10.93
C HIS A 157 -4.91 -7.57 -10.93
N LEU A 158 -4.68 -8.17 -9.76
CA LEU A 158 -4.06 -9.49 -9.67
C LEU A 158 -4.98 -10.59 -10.22
N ALA A 159 -6.27 -10.57 -9.89
CA ALA A 159 -7.25 -11.50 -10.43
C ALA A 159 -7.36 -11.41 -11.96
N ASP A 160 -7.22 -10.22 -12.52
CA ASP A 160 -7.44 -9.90 -13.92
C ASP A 160 -6.20 -10.18 -14.79
N LEU A 161 -5.02 -9.68 -14.39
CA LEU A 161 -3.81 -9.73 -15.21
C LEU A 161 -2.74 -10.71 -14.71
N THR A 162 -2.85 -11.22 -13.48
CA THR A 162 -1.87 -12.16 -12.92
C THR A 162 -2.39 -13.59 -12.83
N TRP A 163 -3.65 -13.77 -12.44
CA TRP A 163 -4.26 -15.08 -12.21
C TRP A 163 -5.31 -15.49 -13.24
N GLY A 164 -5.80 -14.56 -14.07
CA GLY A 164 -6.81 -14.85 -15.10
C GLY A 164 -8.22 -15.15 -14.57
N LEU A 165 -8.48 -14.95 -13.29
CA LEU A 165 -9.80 -15.18 -12.67
C LEU A 165 -10.87 -14.18 -13.12
N ALA A 166 -10.47 -12.98 -13.53
CA ALA A 166 -11.38 -11.90 -13.96
C ALA A 166 -11.27 -11.56 -15.46
N ASN A 167 -10.40 -12.26 -16.19
CA ASN A 167 -10.14 -12.05 -17.60
C ASN A 167 -10.43 -13.35 -18.38
N PRO A 168 -11.56 -13.43 -19.12
CA PRO A 168 -11.97 -14.65 -19.82
C PRO A 168 -10.97 -15.16 -20.87
N ASP A 169 -10.29 -14.24 -21.55
CA ASP A 169 -9.35 -14.55 -22.65
C ASP A 169 -7.89 -14.54 -22.16
N TYR A 170 -7.71 -14.85 -20.87
CA TYR A 170 -6.39 -14.87 -20.26
C TYR A 170 -5.54 -16.03 -20.77
N VAL A 171 -4.33 -15.71 -21.23
CA VAL A 171 -3.29 -16.65 -21.62
C VAL A 171 -2.07 -16.45 -20.72
N ARG A 172 -1.64 -17.51 -20.03
CA ARG A 172 -0.53 -17.41 -19.08
C ARG A 172 0.78 -17.08 -19.80
N GLY A 173 1.40 -15.95 -19.45
CA GLY A 173 2.68 -15.54 -20.07
C GLY A 173 2.53 -14.45 -21.13
N ALA A 174 1.42 -14.45 -21.88
CA ALA A 174 1.14 -13.48 -22.93
C ALA A 174 0.66 -12.11 -22.38
N ILE A 175 1.60 -11.27 -21.94
CA ILE A 175 1.31 -10.04 -21.18
C ILE A 175 0.49 -9.04 -22.01
N THR A 176 0.85 -8.80 -23.28
CA THR A 176 0.14 -7.86 -24.17
C THR A 176 -1.28 -8.32 -24.46
N ASN A 177 -1.47 -9.60 -24.81
CA ASN A 177 -2.79 -10.20 -25.03
C ASN A 177 -3.70 -10.00 -23.81
N ASN A 178 -3.21 -10.35 -22.62
CA ASN A 178 -4.01 -10.22 -21.38
C ASN A 178 -4.39 -8.77 -21.08
N LEU A 179 -3.48 -7.83 -21.32
CA LEU A 179 -3.72 -6.41 -21.13
C LEU A 179 -4.81 -5.91 -22.09
N VAL A 180 -4.68 -6.21 -23.38
CA VAL A 180 -5.64 -5.79 -24.42
C VAL A 180 -6.99 -6.45 -24.21
N ALA A 181 -7.04 -7.77 -24.03
CA ALA A 181 -8.27 -8.52 -23.73
C ALA A 181 -9.02 -7.95 -22.52
N SER A 182 -8.29 -7.58 -21.46
CA SER A 182 -8.93 -6.99 -20.29
C SER A 182 -9.44 -5.57 -20.55
N LEU A 183 -8.57 -4.67 -21.02
CA LEU A 183 -8.85 -3.24 -21.12
C LEU A 183 -9.73 -2.88 -22.32
N SER A 184 -9.96 -3.80 -23.26
CA SER A 184 -10.97 -3.65 -24.32
C SER A 184 -12.40 -3.76 -23.77
N ARG A 185 -12.58 -4.38 -22.59
CA ARG A 185 -13.88 -4.43 -21.91
C ARG A 185 -14.13 -3.08 -21.22
N ILE A 186 -14.99 -2.26 -21.83
CA ILE A 186 -15.29 -0.88 -21.37
C ILE A 186 -15.53 -0.76 -19.85
N PRO A 187 -16.33 -1.62 -19.19
CA PRO A 187 -16.54 -1.51 -17.75
C PRO A 187 -15.24 -1.68 -16.93
N VAL A 188 -14.33 -2.54 -17.40
CA VAL A 188 -13.05 -2.80 -16.76
C VAL A 188 -12.11 -1.64 -16.97
N ALA A 189 -12.01 -1.09 -18.18
CA ALA A 189 -11.20 0.10 -18.43
C ALA A 189 -11.64 1.29 -17.57
N ILE A 190 -12.94 1.55 -17.45
CA ILE A 190 -13.49 2.59 -16.57
C ILE A 190 -13.09 2.33 -15.10
N PHE A 191 -13.18 1.08 -14.64
CA PHE A 191 -12.74 0.72 -13.29
C PHE A 191 -11.25 1.02 -13.08
N TYR A 192 -10.38 0.63 -14.01
CA TYR A 192 -8.95 0.95 -13.96
C TYR A 192 -8.71 2.46 -13.93
N LEU A 193 -9.39 3.25 -14.76
CA LEU A 193 -9.28 4.72 -14.77
C LEU A 193 -9.61 5.33 -13.40
N VAL A 194 -10.75 4.95 -12.82
CA VAL A 194 -11.18 5.45 -11.51
C VAL A 194 -10.20 5.03 -10.41
N ALA A 195 -9.73 3.78 -10.46
CA ALA A 195 -8.77 3.25 -9.50
C ALA A 195 -7.40 3.96 -9.57
N VAL A 196 -6.90 4.25 -10.77
CA VAL A 196 -5.64 4.98 -10.98
C VAL A 196 -5.76 6.42 -10.49
N LEU A 197 -6.90 7.09 -10.69
CA LEU A 197 -7.16 8.42 -10.11
C LEU A 197 -7.18 8.37 -8.57
N ALA A 198 -7.82 7.35 -7.98
CA ALA A 198 -7.81 7.13 -6.54
C ALA A 198 -6.39 6.84 -6.02
N LEU A 199 -5.58 6.08 -6.76
CA LEU A 199 -4.18 5.83 -6.47
C LEU A 199 -3.35 7.12 -6.50
N GLY A 200 -3.56 7.99 -7.49
CA GLY A 200 -2.93 9.31 -7.55
C GLY A 200 -3.19 10.16 -6.31
N MET A 201 -4.46 10.25 -5.90
CA MET A 201 -4.84 10.92 -4.66
C MET A 201 -4.20 10.25 -3.43
N HIS A 202 -4.16 8.92 -3.39
CA HIS A 202 -3.53 8.16 -2.31
C HIS A 202 -2.01 8.43 -2.22
N ILE A 203 -1.30 8.45 -3.35
CA ILE A 203 0.14 8.76 -3.43
C ILE A 203 0.41 10.19 -2.97
N PHE A 204 -0.39 11.17 -3.43
CA PHE A 204 -0.23 12.56 -3.01
C PHE A 204 -0.31 12.72 -1.49
N HIS A 205 -1.36 12.17 -0.89
CA HIS A 205 -1.59 12.23 0.55
C HIS A 205 -0.59 11.38 1.35
N GLY A 206 -0.27 10.17 0.87
CA GLY A 206 0.69 9.27 1.48
C GLY A 206 2.09 9.86 1.53
N THR A 207 2.56 10.41 0.40
CA THR A 207 3.86 11.08 0.30
C THR A 207 3.92 12.30 1.22
N TRP A 208 2.85 13.10 1.28
CA TRP A 208 2.78 14.21 2.22
C TRP A 208 2.90 13.76 3.69
N SER A 209 2.13 12.74 4.09
CA SER A 209 2.09 12.17 5.44
C SER A 209 3.42 11.51 5.85
N LEU A 210 4.08 10.84 4.90
CA LEU A 210 5.38 10.20 5.08
C LEU A 210 6.41 11.17 5.65
N PHE A 211 6.58 12.31 4.99
CA PHE A 211 7.54 13.33 5.44
C PHE A 211 7.17 13.96 6.78
N GLN A 212 5.88 13.99 7.17
CA GLN A 212 5.50 14.42 8.52
C GLN A 212 5.97 13.40 9.57
N THR A 213 5.79 12.10 9.27
CA THR A 213 6.18 11.01 10.16
C THR A 213 7.69 10.92 10.36
N MET A 214 8.48 11.21 9.31
CA MET A 214 9.95 11.23 9.39
C MET A 214 10.51 12.50 10.07
N GLY A 215 9.66 13.43 10.51
CA GLY A 215 10.09 14.64 11.19
C GLY A 215 10.60 15.75 10.26
N TRP A 216 10.56 15.55 8.94
CA TRP A 216 10.94 16.57 7.95
C TRP A 216 9.80 17.57 7.70
N SER A 217 9.32 18.17 8.78
CA SER A 217 8.16 19.05 8.82
C SER A 217 8.56 20.44 9.33
N SER A 218 9.14 21.26 8.46
CA SER A 218 9.44 22.67 8.74
C SER A 218 8.71 23.60 7.74
N LYS A 219 8.34 24.81 8.18
CA LYS A 219 7.66 25.80 7.31
C LYS A 219 8.44 26.08 6.01
N ARG A 220 9.77 26.05 6.07
CA ARG A 220 10.68 26.24 4.93
C ARG A 220 10.69 25.04 3.96
N PHE A 221 10.50 23.83 4.47
CA PHE A 221 10.57 22.59 3.66
C PHE A 221 9.20 22.12 3.14
N ASN A 222 8.11 22.65 3.70
CA ASN A 222 6.74 22.32 3.29
C ASN A 222 6.42 22.57 1.80
N PRO A 223 6.87 23.68 1.16
CA PRO A 223 6.65 23.89 -0.27
C PRO A 223 7.31 22.81 -1.13
N TRP A 224 8.57 22.48 -0.85
CA TRP A 224 9.32 21.45 -1.58
C TRP A 224 8.64 20.07 -1.49
N ARG A 225 8.24 19.67 -0.28
CA ARG A 225 7.51 18.42 -0.06
C ARG A 225 6.19 18.36 -0.81
N ARG A 226 5.47 19.50 -0.89
CA ARG A 226 4.22 19.59 -1.64
C ARG A 226 4.47 19.37 -3.12
N TYR A 227 5.47 20.04 -3.70
CA TYR A 227 5.82 19.86 -5.11
C TYR A 227 6.24 18.42 -5.41
N LEU A 228 7.03 17.79 -4.54
CA LEU A 228 7.43 16.40 -4.73
C LEU A 228 6.23 15.45 -4.64
N ALA A 229 5.32 15.64 -3.68
CA ALA A 229 4.11 14.83 -3.57
C ALA A 229 3.18 15.00 -4.78
N ILE A 230 3.02 16.24 -5.28
CA ILE A 230 2.22 16.52 -6.49
C ILE A 230 2.90 15.91 -7.71
N GLY A 231 4.20 16.13 -7.89
CA GLY A 231 4.96 15.65 -9.04
C GLY A 231 4.89 14.13 -9.16
N LEU A 232 5.18 13.41 -8.07
CA LEU A 232 5.08 11.95 -8.06
C LEU A 232 3.66 11.47 -8.35
N ALA A 233 2.65 12.06 -7.71
CA ALA A 233 1.26 11.68 -7.95
C ALA A 233 0.85 11.92 -9.41
N VAL A 234 1.14 13.10 -9.96
CA VAL A 234 0.78 13.47 -11.34
C VAL A 234 1.49 12.56 -12.34
N VAL A 235 2.81 12.39 -12.23
CA VAL A 235 3.59 11.58 -13.18
C VAL A 235 3.09 10.12 -13.18
N VAL A 236 3.01 9.50 -12.00
CA VAL A 236 2.58 8.10 -11.89
C VAL A 236 1.14 7.93 -12.40
N THR A 237 0.24 8.85 -12.03
CA THR A 237 -1.17 8.79 -12.47
C THR A 237 -1.25 8.94 -13.98
N SER A 238 -0.62 9.97 -14.55
CA SER A 238 -0.65 10.24 -15.99
C SER A 238 -0.14 9.06 -16.80
N ILE A 239 1.00 8.48 -16.41
CA ILE A 239 1.53 7.27 -17.06
C ILE A 239 0.51 6.13 -16.99
N ASN A 240 -0.03 5.83 -15.81
CA ASN A 240 -0.95 4.70 -15.65
C ASN A 240 -2.32 4.91 -16.33
N LEU A 241 -2.74 6.16 -16.57
CA LEU A 241 -3.93 6.46 -17.37
C LEU A 241 -3.72 6.16 -18.85
N THR A 242 -2.47 6.17 -19.34
CA THR A 242 -2.19 5.92 -20.76
C THR A 242 -2.52 4.48 -21.19
N TYR A 243 -2.43 3.47 -20.33
CA TYR A 243 -2.71 2.08 -20.71
C TYR A 243 -4.19 1.81 -21.02
N PRO A 244 -5.16 2.12 -20.12
CA PRO A 244 -6.57 1.95 -20.45
C PRO A 244 -7.01 2.87 -21.59
N LEU A 245 -6.56 4.13 -21.63
CA LEU A 245 -6.91 5.04 -22.71
C LEU A 245 -6.31 4.59 -24.04
N GLY A 246 -5.04 4.20 -24.06
CA GLY A 246 -4.35 3.70 -25.23
C GLY A 246 -5.03 2.47 -25.81
N THR A 247 -5.49 1.56 -24.95
CA THR A 247 -6.27 0.39 -25.41
C THR A 247 -7.64 0.82 -25.96
N MET A 248 -8.36 1.69 -25.25
CA MET A 248 -9.68 2.17 -25.68
C MET A 248 -9.66 2.96 -27.01
N PHE A 249 -8.57 3.67 -27.29
CA PHE A 249 -8.39 4.42 -28.53
C PHE A 249 -7.68 3.63 -29.64
N GLY A 250 -7.36 2.35 -29.41
CA GLY A 250 -6.68 1.50 -30.39
C GLY A 250 -5.22 1.90 -30.66
N VAL A 251 -4.58 2.63 -29.74
CA VAL A 251 -3.13 2.88 -29.77
C VAL A 251 -2.36 1.66 -29.26
N ILE A 252 -2.96 0.94 -28.31
CA ILE A 252 -2.49 -0.36 -27.84
C ILE A 252 -3.53 -1.38 -28.30
N ASP A 253 -3.18 -2.22 -29.25
CA ASP A 253 -4.02 -3.29 -29.76
C ASP A 253 -3.24 -4.61 -29.81
N CYS A 254 -3.98 -5.70 -30.04
CA CYS A 254 -3.40 -7.02 -30.24
C CYS A 254 -3.53 -7.34 -31.73
N GLY A 255 -2.49 -7.02 -32.50
CA GLY A 255 -2.36 -7.40 -33.91
C GLY A 255 -1.73 -8.79 -34.08
N GLU A 256 -1.35 -9.15 -35.32
CA GLU A 256 -0.81 -10.47 -35.68
C GLU A 256 0.36 -10.94 -34.79
N GLU A 257 1.29 -10.03 -34.46
CA GLU A 257 2.44 -10.32 -33.59
C GLU A 257 2.01 -10.71 -32.17
N CYS A 258 1.02 -10.01 -31.62
CA CYS A 258 0.49 -10.27 -30.29
C CYS A 258 -0.27 -11.61 -30.24
N GLU A 259 -1.06 -11.90 -31.28
CA GLU A 259 -1.78 -13.17 -31.42
C GLU A 259 -0.82 -14.35 -31.53
N ALA A 260 0.23 -14.25 -32.36
CA ALA A 260 1.25 -15.29 -32.49
C ALA A 260 1.96 -15.60 -31.17
N ILE A 261 2.34 -14.57 -30.40
CA ILE A 261 2.95 -14.74 -29.07
C ILE A 261 1.95 -15.42 -28.11
N ALA A 262 0.67 -15.05 -28.16
CA ALA A 262 -0.36 -15.67 -27.33
C ALA A 262 -0.59 -17.15 -27.67
N GLU A 263 -0.54 -17.51 -28.95
CA GLU A 263 -0.63 -18.90 -29.40
C GLU A 263 0.57 -19.72 -28.91
N GLU A 264 1.78 -19.17 -28.96
CA GLU A 264 3.00 -19.83 -28.44
C GLU A 264 2.85 -20.15 -26.95
N PHE A 265 2.48 -19.17 -26.13
CA PHE A 265 2.25 -19.39 -24.70
C PHE A 265 1.04 -20.27 -24.38
N SER A 266 0.07 -20.39 -25.27
CA SER A 266 -1.08 -21.27 -25.09
C SER A 266 -0.74 -22.74 -25.38
N ALA A 267 0.34 -22.98 -26.13
CA ALA A 267 0.82 -24.32 -26.46
C ALA A 267 1.74 -24.94 -25.39
N GLU A 268 2.26 -24.13 -24.45
CA GLU A 268 3.12 -24.54 -23.32
C GLU A 268 2.32 -25.00 -22.08
#